data_AF-B7E754-F1
#
_entry.id   AF-B7E754-F1
#
_cell.length_a   1.000
_cell.length_b   1.000
_cell.length_c   1.000
_cell.angle_alpha   90.00
_cell.angle_beta   90.00
_cell.angle_gamma   90.00
#
_symmetry.space_group_name_H-M   'P 1'
#
loop_
_entity.id
_entity.type
_entity.pdbx_description
1 polymer ?
#
loop_
_entity_poly.entity_id
_entity_poly.type
_entity_poly.pdbx_seq_one_letter_code
_entity_poly.pdbx_strand_id
1 'polypeptide(L)'
;MHDKWLEEKGIKHKNFAVVTWSNWDCRVMLESECRLKRIRKPPYFNRWINLKVPFQEVFGGVRCNLKEAVQLSGLTWEGRAHCGLDDARNTARLLALLMHRGFKFSITNSLVWQSAPQSITCQSSPAHSPYPNQSHHKPMEVMGSPVQVNPYAGITVKKPMYCHCGVLSQIKVTYRPGPMHGRYFYGCGNWTSTRGANCDYWVWLS
;
A
#
# COMPACT_ATOMS: atom_id res chain seq x y z
N MET A 1 27.19 -12.57 -3.42
CA MET A 1 25.84 -12.13 -3.87
C MET A 1 24.81 -12.61 -2.84
N HIS A 2 23.67 -11.91 -2.70
CA HIS A 2 22.71 -12.15 -1.61
C HIS A 2 22.22 -13.60 -1.51
N ASP A 3 21.94 -14.27 -2.65
CA ASP A 3 21.48 -15.67 -2.65
C ASP A 3 22.48 -16.64 -2.00
N LYS A 4 23.79 -16.45 -2.20
CA LYS A 4 24.83 -17.27 -1.56
C LYS A 4 24.83 -17.09 -0.04
N TRP A 5 24.55 -15.88 0.46
CA TRP A 5 24.43 -15.63 1.90
C TRP A 5 23.15 -16.25 2.48
N LEU A 6 22.02 -16.20 1.75
CA LEU A 6 20.80 -16.92 2.14
C LEU A 6 21.01 -18.45 2.18
N GLU A 7 21.90 -18.97 1.36
CA GLU A 7 22.30 -20.38 1.27
C GLU A 7 23.22 -20.77 2.44
N GLU A 8 24.27 -19.99 2.69
CA GLU A 8 25.17 -20.09 3.84
C GLU A 8 24.44 -19.97 5.19
N LYS A 9 23.31 -19.26 5.24
CA LYS A 9 22.42 -19.17 6.41
C LYS A 9 21.28 -20.19 6.43
N GLY A 10 21.20 -21.08 5.44
CA GLY A 10 20.20 -22.15 5.39
C GLY A 10 18.75 -21.64 5.38
N ILE A 11 18.50 -20.46 4.77
CA ILE A 11 17.19 -19.80 4.68
C ILE A 11 16.67 -19.64 3.24
N LYS A 12 17.54 -19.76 2.23
CA LYS A 12 17.22 -19.70 0.78
C LYS A 12 16.03 -20.56 0.35
N HIS A 13 15.83 -21.71 1.01
CA HIS A 13 14.77 -22.69 0.72
C HIS A 13 13.71 -22.80 1.82
N LYS A 14 13.66 -21.84 2.76
CA LYS A 14 12.64 -21.76 3.82
C LYS A 14 11.58 -20.71 3.48
N ASN A 15 10.43 -20.80 4.15
CA ASN A 15 9.44 -19.73 4.12
C ASN A 15 9.95 -18.53 4.92
N PHE A 16 10.34 -17.45 4.22
CA PHE A 16 10.70 -16.17 4.81
C PHE A 16 10.04 -15.01 4.05
N ALA A 17 10.04 -13.83 4.67
CA ALA A 17 9.58 -12.59 4.04
C ALA A 17 10.61 -11.48 4.27
N VAL A 18 10.78 -10.60 3.28
CA VAL A 18 11.59 -9.38 3.45
C VAL A 18 10.77 -8.35 4.24
N VAL A 19 11.40 -7.67 5.19
CA VAL A 19 10.80 -6.59 5.99
C VAL A 19 11.52 -5.28 5.67
N THR A 20 10.77 -4.21 5.48
CA THR A 20 11.27 -2.87 5.13
C THR A 20 10.52 -1.81 5.92
N TRP A 21 11.12 -0.63 6.15
CA TRP A 21 10.37 0.50 6.73
C TRP A 21 9.40 1.15 5.73
N SER A 22 9.55 0.89 4.43
CA SER A 22 8.67 1.48 3.43
C SER A 22 8.50 0.59 2.20
N ASN A 23 7.55 0.94 1.34
CA ASN A 23 7.48 0.36 0.01
C ASN A 23 8.65 0.82 -0.89
N TRP A 24 9.32 1.94 -0.60
CA TRP A 24 10.36 2.52 -1.47
C TRP A 24 11.51 1.56 -1.73
N ASP A 25 11.94 0.87 -0.69
CA ASP A 25 13.11 -0.01 -0.66
C ASP A 25 13.02 -1.11 -1.73
N CYS A 26 11.95 -1.90 -1.71
CA CYS A 26 11.73 -3.01 -2.65
C CYS A 26 11.00 -2.60 -3.95
N ARG A 27 10.13 -1.57 -3.93
CA ARG A 27 9.34 -1.15 -5.12
C ARG A 27 10.10 -0.20 -6.05
N VAL A 28 10.95 0.68 -5.51
CA VAL A 28 11.52 1.81 -6.25
C VAL A 28 13.03 1.72 -6.33
N MET A 29 13.71 1.62 -5.18
CA MET A 29 15.17 1.67 -5.11
C MET A 29 15.79 0.40 -5.70
N LEU A 30 15.52 -0.77 -5.10
CA LEU A 30 16.06 -2.04 -5.59
C LEU A 30 15.64 -2.35 -7.04
N GLU A 31 14.40 -2.03 -7.41
CA GLU A 31 13.89 -2.20 -8.77
C GLU A 31 14.68 -1.37 -9.80
N SER A 32 15.00 -0.11 -9.46
CA SER A 32 15.75 0.78 -10.34
C SER A 32 17.23 0.43 -10.39
N GLU A 33 17.81 0.01 -9.26
CA GLU A 33 19.19 -0.45 -9.17
C GLU A 33 19.42 -1.75 -9.96
N CYS A 34 18.53 -2.74 -9.83
CA CYS A 34 18.54 -3.95 -10.64
C CYS A 34 18.44 -3.65 -12.14
N ARG A 35 17.51 -2.77 -12.54
CA ARG A 35 17.36 -2.33 -13.94
C ARG A 35 18.59 -1.61 -14.47
N LEU A 36 19.17 -0.69 -13.70
CA LEU A 36 20.37 0.06 -14.06
C LEU A 36 21.58 -0.87 -14.28
N LYS A 37 21.80 -1.81 -13.34
CA LYS A 37 22.89 -2.79 -13.40
C LYS A 37 22.61 -4.00 -14.29
N ARG A 38 21.45 -4.06 -14.96
CA ARG A 38 20.97 -5.19 -15.77
C ARG A 38 20.93 -6.53 -15.01
N ILE A 39 20.75 -6.48 -13.69
CA ILE A 39 20.64 -7.66 -12.81
C ILE A 39 19.17 -8.05 -12.69
N ARG A 40 18.84 -9.32 -12.94
CA ARG A 40 17.50 -9.85 -12.66
C ARG A 40 17.25 -9.82 -11.15
N LYS A 41 16.24 -9.05 -10.72
CA LYS A 41 15.82 -8.97 -9.32
C LYS A 41 15.34 -10.33 -8.80
N PRO A 42 15.86 -10.83 -7.65
CA PRO A 42 15.40 -12.08 -7.06
C PRO A 42 13.91 -12.05 -6.65
N PRO A 43 13.11 -13.10 -6.94
CA PRO A 43 11.65 -13.07 -6.73
C PRO A 43 11.19 -12.83 -5.29
N TYR A 44 11.98 -13.18 -4.27
CA TYR A 44 11.63 -12.94 -2.87
C TYR A 44 11.63 -11.45 -2.48
N PHE A 45 12.23 -10.56 -3.29
CA PHE A 45 12.08 -9.10 -3.14
C PHE A 45 10.81 -8.54 -3.81
N ASN A 46 9.97 -9.37 -4.43
CA ASN A 46 8.71 -8.95 -5.04
C ASN A 46 7.49 -9.11 -4.10
N ARG A 47 7.70 -9.53 -2.85
CA ARG A 47 6.69 -9.63 -1.77
C ARG A 47 7.35 -9.24 -0.44
N TRP A 48 6.81 -8.26 0.29
CA TRP A 48 7.42 -7.77 1.53
C TRP A 48 6.43 -7.24 2.56
N ILE A 49 6.94 -7.07 3.78
CA ILE A 49 6.27 -6.47 4.93
C ILE A 49 6.81 -5.04 5.10
N ASN A 50 6.02 -4.06 4.69
CA ASN A 50 6.24 -2.65 4.94
C ASN A 50 5.79 -2.35 6.39
N LEU A 51 6.77 -2.26 7.30
CA LEU A 51 6.55 -2.20 8.75
C LEU A 51 5.76 -0.97 9.22
N LYS A 52 5.63 0.08 8.39
CA LYS A 52 4.72 1.20 8.65
C LYS A 52 3.26 0.76 8.82
N VAL A 53 2.80 -0.23 8.06
CA VAL A 53 1.39 -0.67 8.11
C VAL A 53 1.04 -1.23 9.50
N PRO A 54 1.71 -2.28 10.01
CA PRO A 54 1.43 -2.81 11.35
C PRO A 54 1.84 -1.83 12.47
N PHE A 55 2.84 -0.97 12.26
CA PHE A 55 3.13 0.12 13.19
C PHE A 55 1.94 1.09 13.30
N GLN A 56 1.39 1.56 12.19
CA GLN A 56 0.23 2.46 12.18
C GLN A 56 -1.03 1.79 12.75
N GLU A 57 -1.19 0.48 12.58
CA GLU A 57 -2.28 -0.28 13.21
C GLU A 57 -2.16 -0.31 14.75
N VAL A 58 -0.96 -0.57 15.29
CA VAL A 58 -0.71 -0.64 16.74
C VAL A 58 -0.57 0.74 17.42
N PHE A 59 -0.16 1.77 16.67
CA PHE A 59 0.13 3.12 17.18
C PHE A 59 -0.79 4.21 16.58
N GLY A 60 -2.04 3.87 16.23
CA GLY A 60 -3.09 4.86 15.97
C GLY A 60 -2.90 5.74 14.73
N GLY A 61 -2.31 5.21 13.65
CA GLY A 61 -2.20 5.89 12.36
C GLY A 61 -1.08 6.93 12.24
N VAL A 62 -0.34 7.21 13.31
CA VAL A 62 0.64 8.31 13.39
C VAL A 62 1.60 8.34 12.20
N ARG A 63 1.65 9.48 11.51
CA ARG A 63 2.51 9.68 10.34
C ARG A 63 3.90 10.12 10.78
N CYS A 64 4.87 9.20 10.67
CA CYS A 64 6.22 9.37 11.19
C CYS A 64 7.31 8.77 10.28
N ASN A 65 8.57 9.16 10.54
CA ASN A 65 9.78 8.54 10.02
C ASN A 65 10.23 7.35 10.89
N LEU A 66 11.30 6.62 10.50
CA LEU A 66 11.71 5.39 11.22
C LEU A 66 12.18 5.70 12.65
N LYS A 67 12.96 6.76 12.82
CA LYS A 67 13.52 7.15 14.12
C LYS A 67 12.41 7.59 15.07
N GLU A 68 11.48 8.40 14.59
CA GLU A 68 10.26 8.77 15.31
C GLU A 68 9.43 7.53 15.71
N ALA A 69 9.21 6.57 14.79
CA ALA A 69 8.45 5.36 15.09
C ALA A 69 9.12 4.48 16.16
N VAL A 70 10.44 4.33 16.09
CA VAL A 70 11.26 3.63 17.10
C VAL A 70 11.10 4.32 18.46
N GLN A 71 11.24 5.65 18.52
CA GLN A 71 11.08 6.42 19.75
C GLN A 71 9.65 6.37 20.32
N LEU A 72 8.61 6.54 19.48
CA LEU A 72 7.19 6.40 19.84
C LEU A 72 6.83 5.00 20.35
N SER A 73 7.57 3.97 19.92
CA SER A 73 7.39 2.61 20.40
C SER A 73 7.96 2.35 21.81
N GLY A 74 8.73 3.30 22.35
CA GLY A 74 9.46 3.18 23.61
C GLY A 74 10.90 2.68 23.46
N LEU A 75 11.43 2.63 22.23
CA LEU A 75 12.79 2.16 21.95
C LEU A 75 13.74 3.35 21.72
N THR A 76 14.92 3.30 22.35
CA THR A 76 16.02 4.23 22.02
C THR A 76 16.58 3.93 20.64
N TRP A 77 16.84 4.97 19.85
CA TRP A 77 17.50 4.85 18.54
C TRP A 77 18.98 4.44 18.70
N GLU A 78 19.41 3.42 17.97
CA GLU A 78 20.81 2.94 17.97
C GLU A 78 21.53 3.30 16.65
N GLY A 79 22.81 3.65 16.72
CA GLY A 79 23.64 3.93 15.54
C GLY A 79 23.28 5.24 14.82
N ARG A 80 23.73 5.40 13.56
CA ARG A 80 23.47 6.64 12.78
C ARG A 80 22.20 6.51 11.93
N ALA A 81 21.34 7.53 11.99
CA ALA A 81 20.25 7.67 11.04
C ALA A 81 20.78 7.71 9.59
N HIS A 82 20.06 7.07 8.66
CA HIS A 82 20.43 6.94 7.24
C HIS A 82 21.67 6.06 6.99
N CYS A 83 22.20 5.38 8.02
CA CYS A 83 23.12 4.26 7.86
C CYS A 83 22.28 3.00 7.63
N GLY A 84 22.27 2.44 6.42
CA GLY A 84 21.37 1.33 6.08
C GLY A 84 21.47 0.09 6.98
N LEU A 85 22.63 -0.15 7.62
CA LEU A 85 22.81 -1.21 8.61
C LEU A 85 22.10 -0.87 9.94
N ASP A 86 22.19 0.37 10.40
CA ASP A 86 21.60 0.81 11.66
C ASP A 86 20.08 1.03 11.50
N ASP A 87 19.64 1.58 10.37
CA ASP A 87 18.23 1.65 9.99
C ASP A 87 17.61 0.24 9.94
N ALA A 88 18.32 -0.76 9.39
CA ALA A 88 17.87 -2.16 9.39
C ALA A 88 17.82 -2.77 10.80
N ARG A 89 18.83 -2.52 11.67
CA ARG A 89 18.82 -2.96 13.09
C ARG A 89 17.63 -2.38 13.85
N ASN A 90 17.38 -1.07 13.74
CA ASN A 90 16.25 -0.43 14.40
C ASN A 90 14.90 -0.91 13.84
N THR A 91 14.80 -1.17 12.53
CA THR A 91 13.63 -1.82 11.92
C THR A 91 13.39 -3.22 12.50
N ALA A 92 14.44 -4.03 12.71
CA ALA A 92 14.33 -5.35 13.31
C ALA A 92 13.94 -5.30 14.81
N ARG A 93 14.45 -4.33 15.57
CA ARG A 93 14.05 -4.08 16.97
C ARG A 93 12.57 -3.70 17.08
N LEU A 94 12.09 -2.82 16.18
CA LEU A 94 10.68 -2.42 16.11
C LEU A 94 9.76 -3.59 15.69
N LEU A 95 10.20 -4.42 14.73
CA LEU A 95 9.51 -5.65 14.33
C LEU A 95 9.38 -6.62 15.52
N ALA A 96 10.47 -6.89 16.25
CA ALA A 96 10.46 -7.77 17.41
C ALA A 96 9.51 -7.27 18.51
N LEU A 97 9.52 -5.96 18.81
CA LEU A 97 8.59 -5.36 19.77
C LEU A 97 7.12 -5.56 19.37
N LEU A 98 6.78 -5.36 18.09
CA LEU A 98 5.44 -5.61 17.58
C LEU A 98 5.05 -7.10 17.65
N MET A 99 5.98 -8.02 17.38
CA MET A 99 5.79 -9.46 17.59
C MET A 99 5.54 -9.81 19.06
N HIS A 100 6.30 -9.23 20.00
CA HIS A 100 6.08 -9.42 21.44
C HIS A 100 4.75 -8.83 21.94
N ARG A 101 4.19 -7.82 21.27
CA ARG A 101 2.82 -7.34 21.49
C ARG A 101 1.74 -8.23 20.83
N GLY A 102 2.11 -9.39 20.28
CA GLY A 102 1.19 -10.37 19.69
C GLY A 102 0.74 -10.06 18.26
N PHE A 103 1.37 -9.09 17.58
CA PHE A 103 0.96 -8.70 16.23
C PHE A 103 1.21 -9.83 15.20
N LYS A 104 0.19 -10.15 14.40
CA LYS A 104 0.24 -11.21 13.37
C LYS A 104 0.54 -10.62 11.99
N PHE A 105 1.77 -10.83 11.52
CA PHE A 105 2.26 -10.25 10.28
C PHE A 105 1.78 -10.98 9.01
N SER A 106 1.56 -10.22 7.95
CA SER A 106 1.22 -10.70 6.61
C SER A 106 1.93 -9.87 5.52
N ILE A 107 1.92 -10.34 4.28
CA ILE A 107 2.55 -9.64 3.15
C ILE A 107 1.73 -8.39 2.78
N THR A 108 2.17 -7.23 3.27
CA THR A 108 1.56 -5.91 3.04
C THR A 108 1.65 -5.41 1.59
N ASN A 109 2.57 -5.95 0.78
CA ASN A 109 2.80 -5.46 -0.57
C ASN A 109 3.43 -6.51 -1.50
N SER A 110 3.10 -6.39 -2.79
CA SER A 110 3.53 -7.29 -3.86
C SER A 110 3.79 -6.49 -5.14
N LEU A 111 4.70 -7.01 -5.98
CA LEU A 111 4.87 -6.62 -7.38
C LEU A 111 4.37 -7.70 -8.36
N VAL A 112 4.02 -8.88 -7.85
CA VAL A 112 3.37 -9.92 -8.64
C VAL A 112 1.95 -9.45 -8.98
N TRP A 113 1.62 -9.41 -10.27
CA TRP A 113 0.29 -9.07 -10.77
C TRP A 113 -0.71 -10.12 -10.27
N GLN A 114 -1.75 -9.68 -9.57
CA GLN A 114 -2.81 -10.59 -9.11
C GLN A 114 -3.84 -10.73 -10.22
N SER A 115 -3.87 -11.90 -10.87
CA SER A 115 -5.07 -12.36 -11.58
C SER A 115 -6.25 -12.32 -10.58
N ALA A 116 -7.34 -11.66 -10.96
CA ALA A 116 -8.51 -11.58 -10.09
C ALA A 116 -9.05 -12.99 -9.79
N PRO A 117 -9.55 -13.27 -8.56
CA PRO A 117 -10.20 -14.54 -8.25
C PRO A 117 -11.38 -14.75 -9.20
N GLN A 118 -11.42 -15.91 -9.87
CA GLN A 118 -12.52 -16.27 -10.75
C GLN A 118 -13.78 -16.55 -9.92
N SER A 119 -14.92 -16.06 -10.40
CA SER A 119 -16.23 -16.21 -9.75
C SER A 119 -16.66 -17.68 -9.70
N ILE A 120 -17.00 -18.17 -8.51
CA ILE A 120 -17.62 -19.49 -8.33
C ILE A 120 -19.14 -19.36 -8.54
N THR A 121 -19.68 -20.19 -9.43
CA THR A 121 -21.09 -20.21 -9.83
C THR A 121 -21.93 -21.10 -8.91
N CYS A 122 -23.17 -20.70 -8.63
CA CYS A 122 -24.25 -21.59 -8.19
C CYS A 122 -25.48 -21.40 -9.11
N GLN A 123 -26.33 -22.42 -9.23
CA GLN A 123 -27.30 -22.58 -10.33
C GLN A 123 -28.77 -22.61 -9.85
N SER A 124 -29.71 -22.25 -10.75
CA SER A 124 -31.09 -22.77 -10.98
C SER A 124 -31.95 -23.36 -9.83
N SER A 125 -33.29 -23.29 -9.76
CA SER A 125 -34.44 -22.72 -10.53
C SER A 125 -35.74 -23.26 -9.83
N PRO A 126 -37.01 -23.02 -10.28
CA PRO A 126 -37.62 -22.03 -11.21
C PRO A 126 -38.36 -20.92 -10.40
N ALA A 127 -39.52 -20.28 -10.67
CA ALA A 127 -40.61 -20.27 -11.68
C ALA A 127 -41.34 -18.87 -11.63
N HIS A 128 -42.47 -18.50 -12.27
CA HIS A 128 -43.36 -19.18 -13.24
C HIS A 128 -44.01 -18.22 -14.29
N SER A 129 -45.20 -17.63 -14.03
CA SER A 129 -46.00 -16.76 -14.95
C SER A 129 -47.31 -16.26 -14.27
N PRO A 130 -48.14 -15.35 -14.86
CA PRO A 130 -47.92 -14.44 -16.02
C PRO A 130 -48.49 -12.97 -15.90
N TYR A 131 -47.71 -11.95 -16.31
CA TYR A 131 -48.15 -10.63 -16.91
C TYR A 131 -49.16 -9.70 -16.12
N PRO A 132 -49.51 -8.48 -16.62
CA PRO A 132 -48.64 -7.33 -16.93
C PRO A 132 -49.14 -5.94 -16.42
N ASN A 133 -48.23 -4.99 -16.03
CA ASN A 133 -48.15 -3.62 -16.63
C ASN A 133 -47.16 -2.63 -15.97
N GLN A 134 -46.62 -1.76 -16.84
CA GLN A 134 -46.18 -0.35 -16.76
C GLN A 134 -45.66 0.34 -15.46
N SER A 135 -44.58 1.13 -15.71
CA SER A 135 -44.30 2.51 -15.24
C SER A 135 -43.71 2.83 -13.85
N HIS A 136 -42.46 3.32 -13.91
CA HIS A 136 -41.91 4.52 -13.25
C HIS A 136 -41.65 4.62 -11.72
N HIS A 137 -40.33 4.76 -11.44
CA HIS A 137 -39.66 5.51 -10.35
C HIS A 137 -39.43 4.91 -8.93
N LYS A 138 -38.12 4.82 -8.63
CA LYS A 138 -37.44 4.94 -7.31
C LYS A 138 -37.43 3.69 -6.39
N PRO A 139 -36.54 3.66 -5.35
CA PRO A 139 -35.70 2.48 -5.14
C PRO A 139 -35.95 1.75 -3.81
N MET A 140 -35.35 0.56 -3.68
CA MET A 140 -35.18 -0.12 -2.39
C MET A 140 -33.86 -0.90 -2.34
N GLU A 141 -33.42 -1.26 -1.13
CA GLU A 141 -32.06 -1.69 -0.78
C GLU A 141 -31.89 -3.21 -0.69
N VAL A 142 -30.67 -3.71 -0.86
CA VAL A 142 -30.23 -5.02 -0.33
C VAL A 142 -28.83 -4.90 0.29
N MET A 143 -28.74 -5.18 1.59
CA MET A 143 -27.51 -5.39 2.37
C MET A 143 -27.05 -6.85 2.17
N GLY A 144 -25.76 -7.21 2.12
CA GLY A 144 -24.52 -6.43 2.14
C GLY A 144 -23.30 -7.38 2.33
N SER A 145 -22.08 -6.83 2.38
CA SER A 145 -20.85 -7.56 2.76
C SER A 145 -19.74 -6.58 3.15
N PRO A 146 -18.69 -7.00 3.90
CA PRO A 146 -18.18 -6.20 5.00
C PRO A 146 -17.45 -4.90 4.63
N VAL A 147 -17.74 -3.87 5.43
CA VAL A 147 -17.25 -2.51 5.32
C VAL A 147 -15.73 -2.43 5.53
N GLN A 148 -15.00 -1.89 4.55
CA GLN A 148 -13.72 -1.25 4.80
C GLN A 148 -13.96 0.25 5.04
N VAL A 149 -13.73 0.71 6.27
CA VAL A 149 -13.94 2.11 6.65
C VAL A 149 -12.87 2.98 6.00
N ASN A 150 -13.25 3.68 4.93
CA ASN A 150 -12.38 4.59 4.20
C ASN A 150 -12.02 5.82 5.07
N PRO A 151 -10.73 6.12 5.36
CA PRO A 151 -10.31 7.15 6.32
C PRO A 151 -10.48 8.61 5.83
N TYR A 152 -11.44 8.86 4.92
CA TYR A 152 -11.78 10.16 4.36
C TYR A 152 -13.22 10.60 4.71
N ALA A 153 -13.78 10.12 5.81
CA ALA A 153 -15.16 10.36 6.24
C ALA A 153 -15.55 11.85 6.51
N GLY A 154 -14.61 12.80 6.38
CA GLY A 154 -14.87 14.25 6.40
C GLY A 154 -14.90 14.93 5.01
N ILE A 155 -14.50 14.24 3.93
CA ILE A 155 -14.50 14.79 2.57
C ILE A 155 -15.56 14.06 1.74
N THR A 156 -16.66 14.75 1.42
CA THR A 156 -17.71 14.19 0.57
C THR A 156 -17.25 14.12 -0.88
N VAL A 157 -16.65 12.98 -1.27
CA VAL A 157 -16.26 12.67 -2.66
C VAL A 157 -17.51 12.48 -3.52
N LYS A 158 -18.10 13.59 -3.99
CA LYS A 158 -19.40 13.61 -4.70
C LYS A 158 -19.41 12.83 -6.03
N LYS A 159 -18.24 12.49 -6.59
CA LYS A 159 -18.07 11.57 -7.72
C LYS A 159 -16.62 11.09 -7.78
N PRO A 160 -16.31 9.84 -8.21
CA PRO A 160 -14.96 9.50 -8.63
C PRO A 160 -14.49 10.41 -9.76
N MET A 161 -13.42 11.16 -9.52
CA MET A 161 -12.72 11.95 -10.53
C MET A 161 -11.77 11.03 -11.32
N TYR A 162 -11.67 11.25 -12.62
CA TYR A 162 -10.74 10.55 -13.52
C TYR A 162 -9.81 11.57 -14.20
N CYS A 163 -8.59 11.15 -14.53
CA CYS A 163 -7.67 11.96 -15.32
C CYS A 163 -8.11 12.04 -16.80
N HIS A 164 -7.51 12.97 -17.55
CA HIS A 164 -7.51 12.94 -19.03
C HIS A 164 -7.02 11.60 -19.61
N CYS A 165 -6.25 10.83 -18.83
CA CYS A 165 -5.75 9.50 -19.15
C CYS A 165 -6.70 8.33 -18.82
N GLY A 166 -7.96 8.57 -18.44
CA GLY A 166 -8.97 7.55 -18.12
C GLY A 166 -8.77 6.78 -16.80
N VAL A 167 -7.62 6.91 -16.15
CA VAL A 167 -7.31 6.33 -14.83
C VAL A 167 -7.96 7.14 -13.70
N LEU A 168 -8.37 6.46 -12.63
CA LEU A 168 -8.90 7.10 -11.42
C LEU A 168 -7.90 8.09 -10.81
N SER A 169 -8.37 9.28 -10.45
CA SER A 169 -7.57 10.32 -9.83
C SER A 169 -7.26 10.00 -8.36
N GLN A 170 -6.04 10.29 -7.92
CA GLN A 170 -5.62 10.13 -6.53
C GLN A 170 -5.56 11.48 -5.81
N ILE A 171 -6.03 11.53 -4.56
CA ILE A 171 -5.85 12.68 -3.68
C ILE A 171 -4.37 12.74 -3.27
N LYS A 172 -3.77 13.91 -3.47
CA LYS A 172 -2.38 14.25 -3.13
C LYS A 172 -2.37 15.54 -2.31
N VAL A 173 -1.28 15.83 -1.62
CA VAL A 173 -1.16 17.01 -0.73
C VAL A 173 0.15 17.72 -0.96
N THR A 174 0.13 19.06 -0.84
CA THR A 174 1.29 19.91 -1.14
C THR A 174 2.22 20.03 0.07
N TYR A 175 3.39 19.39 0.00
CA TYR A 175 4.43 19.51 1.03
C TYR A 175 5.42 20.66 0.80
N ARG A 176 5.45 21.27 -0.41
CA ARG A 176 6.32 22.44 -0.67
C ARG A 176 5.90 23.61 0.24
N PRO A 177 6.83 24.36 0.83
CA PRO A 177 6.49 25.54 1.63
C PRO A 177 5.89 26.65 0.72
N GLY A 178 4.92 27.39 1.26
CA GLY A 178 4.19 28.45 0.55
C GLY A 178 2.68 28.43 0.83
N PRO A 179 1.89 29.34 0.22
CA PRO A 179 0.46 29.53 0.55
C PRO A 179 -0.47 28.32 0.32
N MET A 180 0.00 27.34 -0.47
CA MET A 180 -0.73 26.11 -0.78
C MET A 180 -0.23 24.90 0.04
N HIS A 181 0.70 25.08 0.98
CA HIS A 181 1.17 24.01 1.86
C HIS A 181 0.00 23.37 2.62
N GLY A 182 0.02 22.04 2.75
CA GLY A 182 -1.05 21.27 3.39
C GLY A 182 -2.36 21.16 2.59
N ARG A 183 -2.53 21.89 1.47
CA ARG A 183 -3.74 21.79 0.63
C ARG A 183 -3.75 20.53 -0.23
N TYR A 184 -4.94 19.96 -0.40
CA TYR A 184 -5.20 18.73 -1.14
C TYR A 184 -5.60 19.00 -2.61
N PHE A 185 -5.16 18.15 -3.52
CA PHE A 185 -5.54 18.17 -4.93
C PHE A 185 -5.75 16.75 -5.45
N TYR A 186 -6.70 16.58 -6.38
CA TYR A 186 -6.75 15.40 -7.23
C TYR A 186 -5.61 15.51 -8.25
N GLY A 187 -4.90 14.42 -8.48
CA GLY A 187 -3.92 14.33 -9.57
C GLY A 187 -3.90 12.94 -10.19
N CYS A 188 -3.37 12.84 -11.41
CA CYS A 188 -3.27 11.59 -12.16
C CYS A 188 -2.76 10.42 -11.29
N GLY A 189 -3.54 9.34 -11.19
CA GLY A 189 -3.16 8.13 -10.44
C GLY A 189 -2.07 7.30 -11.12
N ASN A 190 -1.90 7.45 -12.44
CA ASN A 190 -0.79 6.86 -13.20
C ASN A 190 0.47 7.74 -13.06
N TRP A 191 1.10 7.68 -11.89
CA TRP A 191 2.36 8.37 -11.59
C TRP A 191 3.51 7.36 -11.45
N THR A 192 4.62 7.61 -12.14
CA THR A 192 5.82 6.76 -12.13
C THR A 192 7.06 7.61 -11.91
N SER A 193 8.02 7.11 -11.14
CA SER A 193 9.25 7.84 -10.80
C SER A 193 10.18 8.11 -11.99
N THR A 194 9.94 7.51 -13.15
CA THR A 194 10.74 7.64 -14.38
C THR A 194 10.08 8.46 -15.49
N ARG A 195 8.76 8.68 -15.45
CA ARG A 195 8.03 9.52 -16.43
C ARG A 195 7.22 10.66 -15.79
N GLY A 196 7.25 10.78 -14.46
CA GLY A 196 6.37 11.69 -13.73
C GLY A 196 4.92 11.22 -13.74
N ALA A 197 3.98 12.15 -13.82
CA ALA A 197 2.58 11.82 -14.05
C ALA A 197 2.37 11.55 -15.56
N ASN A 198 1.76 10.42 -15.91
CA ASN A 198 1.56 10.02 -17.32
C ASN A 198 0.46 10.84 -18.04
N CYS A 199 -0.15 11.80 -17.33
CA CYS A 199 -0.68 13.03 -17.90
C CYS A 199 -0.56 14.13 -16.83
N ASP A 200 -0.62 15.38 -17.27
CA ASP A 200 -0.57 16.61 -16.47
C ASP A 200 -1.82 16.88 -15.62
N TYR A 201 -2.87 16.06 -15.69
CA TYR A 201 -4.11 16.24 -14.92
C TYR A 201 -3.85 16.48 -13.42
N TRP A 202 -4.27 17.65 -12.94
CA TRP A 202 -4.48 17.98 -11.53
C TRP A 202 -5.63 18.99 -11.38
N VAL A 203 -6.31 18.96 -10.23
CA VAL A 203 -7.29 19.98 -9.82
C VAL A 203 -7.37 20.04 -8.29
N TRP A 204 -7.45 21.24 -7.71
CA TRP A 204 -7.57 21.40 -6.25
C TRP A 204 -8.86 20.75 -5.73
N LEU A 205 -8.80 20.18 -4.52
CA LEU A 205 -10.02 19.94 -3.76
C LEU A 205 -10.53 21.31 -3.29
N SER A 206 -11.82 21.55 -3.51
CA SER A 206 -12.57 22.70 -2.98
C SER A 206 -13.02 22.41 -1.55
#